data_AF-A0A359HKJ6-F1
#
_entry.id   AF-A0A359HKJ6-F1
#
_cell.length_a   1.000
_cell.length_b   1.000
_cell.length_c   1.000
_cell.angle_alpha   90.00
_cell.angle_beta   90.00
_cell.angle_gamma   90.00
#
_symmetry.space_group_name_H-M   'P 1'
#
loop_
_entity.id
_entity.type
_entity.pdbx_description
1 polymer ?
#
loop_
_entity_poly.entity_id
_entity_poly.type
_entity_poly.pdbx_seq_one_letter_code
_entity_poly.pdbx_strand_id
1 'polypeptide(L)'
;MAPVILFEAVFGLQLIFELRGANASKIKIGYFRLRQKSAGGLQKAVAAWTLFSKRFEFVSVFMTKYKLQRWLTIFLLILLSSVYFRLTTLHAQTQNLGLENGDQGAFLEFTQNVYESNFHFMGDRNQMPLYAYLQALFFDPQSGNAFLRAKYVNIYLSVVLLILTFGVLLKYRGRKNATFFVLVIAFSLFIFRAGYSQAELLFYFLIFISFLLMGLMLTRPSKKLGILTGIVAGLAQLTKASMLPGLGVFVFFYGINLCVYLFKALRNPVERSTLLRQVRTQVLSLLLVLICFIGMIYPYIHQSKQIYGQYLYNVNSTFYIWYDSWDEALQGTIAHGDRLGWPDMSPDEIPSFSKYLREHTPAQIMARFQRG
;
A
#
# COMPACT_ATOMS: atom_id res chain seq x y z
N MET A 1 5.07 -4.46 15.15
CA MET A 1 4.71 -4.70 13.72
C MET A 1 3.88 -5.96 13.48
N ALA A 2 3.95 -7.01 14.31
CA ALA A 2 3.15 -8.24 14.16
C ALA A 2 1.60 -8.09 14.16
N PRO A 3 0.94 -7.11 14.83
CA PRO A 3 -0.52 -7.02 14.85
C PRO A 3 -1.15 -6.55 13.53
N VAL A 4 -0.39 -5.83 12.70
CA VAL A 4 -0.88 -5.26 11.43
C VAL A 4 -0.95 -6.34 10.34
N ILE A 5 0.04 -7.24 10.31
CA ILE A 5 0.08 -8.36 9.35
C ILE A 5 -1.03 -9.38 9.64
N LEU A 6 -1.38 -9.58 10.93
CA LEU A 6 -2.51 -10.46 11.30
C LEU A 6 -3.86 -9.87 10.90
N PHE A 7 -4.03 -8.54 10.99
CA PHE A 7 -5.27 -7.85 10.60
C PHE A 7 -5.46 -7.85 9.07
N GLU A 8 -4.38 -7.68 8.30
CA GLU A 8 -4.41 -7.76 6.83
C GLU A 8 -4.65 -9.19 6.31
N ALA A 9 -4.13 -10.21 6.97
CA ALA A 9 -4.37 -11.61 6.61
C ALA A 9 -5.84 -12.03 6.87
N VAL A 10 -6.44 -11.59 7.98
CA VAL A 10 -7.83 -11.90 8.33
C VAL A 10 -8.81 -11.19 7.40
N PHE A 11 -8.59 -9.90 7.09
CA PHE A 11 -9.45 -9.18 6.14
C PHE A 11 -9.26 -9.64 4.69
N GLY A 12 -8.03 -9.97 4.29
CA GLY A 12 -7.71 -10.51 2.97
C GLY A 12 -8.36 -11.87 2.73
N LEU A 13 -8.31 -12.78 3.72
CA LEU A 13 -8.98 -14.08 3.66
C LEU A 13 -10.50 -13.92 3.66
N GLN A 14 -11.05 -13.03 4.50
CA GLN A 14 -12.50 -12.79 4.55
C GLN A 14 -13.04 -12.18 3.24
N LEU A 15 -12.25 -11.34 2.58
CA LEU A 15 -12.55 -10.83 1.24
C LEU A 15 -12.52 -11.93 0.17
N ILE A 16 -11.57 -12.87 0.25
CA ILE A 16 -11.47 -14.03 -0.66
C ILE A 16 -12.62 -15.03 -0.46
N PHE A 17 -13.04 -15.26 0.79
CA PHE A 17 -14.17 -16.15 1.12
C PHE A 17 -15.52 -15.56 0.67
N GLU A 18 -15.72 -14.26 0.83
CA GLU A 18 -16.94 -13.59 0.33
C GLU A 18 -16.99 -13.50 -1.20
N LEU A 19 -15.84 -13.34 -1.88
CA LEU A 19 -15.75 -13.40 -3.34
C LEU A 19 -16.06 -14.79 -3.93
N ARG A 20 -16.02 -15.85 -3.10
CA ARG A 20 -16.45 -17.21 -3.48
C ARG A 20 -17.94 -17.49 -3.24
N GLY A 21 -18.73 -16.51 -2.81
CA GLY A 21 -20.17 -16.71 -2.59
C GLY A 21 -20.50 -17.65 -1.42
N ALA A 22 -19.58 -17.83 -0.47
CA ALA A 22 -19.86 -18.58 0.75
C ALA A 22 -20.69 -17.71 1.72
N ASN A 23 -21.91 -18.15 2.02
CA ASN A 23 -22.80 -17.51 2.99
C ASN A 23 -22.13 -17.42 4.37
N ALA A 24 -21.77 -16.21 4.79
CA ALA A 24 -21.23 -15.89 6.12
C ALA A 24 -22.27 -16.05 7.27
N SER A 25 -23.47 -16.55 6.98
CA SER A 25 -24.57 -16.69 7.94
C SER A 25 -24.46 -17.89 8.91
N LYS A 26 -23.36 -18.66 8.88
CA LYS A 26 -23.18 -19.85 9.74
C LYS A 26 -22.10 -19.72 10.83
N ILE A 27 -21.62 -18.53 11.15
CA ILE A 27 -20.74 -18.33 12.31
C ILE A 27 -21.61 -17.92 13.52
N LYS A 28 -22.08 -18.91 14.29
CA LYS A 28 -22.69 -18.71 15.61
C LYS A 28 -21.58 -18.38 16.61
N ILE A 29 -21.43 -17.11 16.96
CA ILE A 29 -20.62 -16.69 18.12
C ILE A 29 -21.45 -16.96 19.38
N GLY A 30 -20.93 -17.81 20.26
CA GLY A 30 -21.58 -18.23 21.50
C GLY A 30 -21.79 -17.06 22.46
N TYR A 31 -23.03 -16.92 22.93
CA TYR A 31 -23.40 -15.96 23.96
C TYR A 31 -22.73 -16.32 25.30
N PHE A 32 -21.97 -15.37 25.85
CA PHE A 32 -21.38 -15.43 27.18
C PHE A 32 -22.50 -15.44 28.24
N ARG A 33 -22.53 -16.50 29.07
CA ARG A 33 -23.44 -16.66 30.20
C ARG A 33 -22.82 -15.97 31.42
N LEU A 34 -23.21 -14.71 31.67
CA LEU A 34 -22.78 -13.98 32.87
C LEU A 34 -23.54 -14.50 34.11
N ARG A 35 -22.75 -14.88 35.12
CA ARG A 35 -23.16 -15.45 36.40
C ARG A 35 -23.91 -14.40 37.23
N GLN A 36 -25.13 -14.74 37.68
CA GLN A 36 -25.97 -13.91 38.55
C GLN A 36 -25.29 -13.67 39.92
N LYS A 37 -24.97 -12.41 40.24
CA LYS A 37 -25.05 -11.84 41.59
C LYS A 37 -25.39 -10.34 41.47
N SER A 38 -26.45 -9.90 42.17
CA SER A 38 -27.11 -8.58 42.17
C SER A 38 -28.24 -8.36 41.11
N ALA A 39 -29.44 -8.83 41.43
CA ALA A 39 -30.62 -8.75 40.56
C ALA A 39 -31.21 -7.32 40.36
N GLY A 40 -30.87 -6.34 41.20
CA GLY A 40 -31.44 -4.99 41.12
C GLY A 40 -30.79 -4.05 40.09
N GLY A 41 -29.49 -4.19 39.84
CA GLY A 41 -28.76 -3.34 38.89
C GLY A 41 -28.99 -3.77 37.43
N LEU A 42 -29.06 -5.07 37.19
CA LEU A 42 -29.25 -5.64 35.86
C LEU A 42 -30.64 -5.31 35.29
N GLN A 43 -31.70 -5.37 36.10
CA GLN A 43 -33.06 -5.01 35.66
C GLN A 43 -33.18 -3.53 35.30
N LYS A 44 -32.55 -2.63 36.06
CA LYS A 44 -32.50 -1.20 35.73
C LYS A 44 -31.70 -0.94 34.46
N ALA A 45 -30.58 -1.63 34.26
CA ALA A 45 -29.78 -1.54 33.04
C ALA A 45 -30.54 -2.07 31.82
N VAL A 46 -31.27 -3.18 31.94
CA VAL A 46 -32.12 -3.74 30.89
C VAL A 46 -33.30 -2.82 30.57
N ALA A 47 -33.95 -2.23 31.58
CA ALA A 47 -35.04 -1.28 31.36
C ALA A 47 -34.55 0.00 30.67
N ALA A 48 -33.41 0.56 31.11
CA ALA A 48 -32.77 1.71 30.47
C ALA A 48 -32.35 1.40 29.03
N TRP A 49 -31.82 0.21 28.78
CA TRP A 49 -31.45 -0.26 27.44
C TRP A 49 -32.68 -0.41 26.53
N THR A 50 -33.79 -0.95 27.05
CA THR A 50 -35.04 -1.11 26.28
C THR A 50 -35.69 0.26 25.95
N LEU A 51 -35.58 1.24 26.85
CA LEU A 51 -36.06 2.61 26.62
C LEU A 51 -35.17 3.35 25.62
N PHE A 52 -33.86 3.15 25.72
CA PHE A 52 -32.87 3.67 24.77
C PHE A 52 -33.08 3.07 23.37
N SER A 53 -33.29 1.75 23.27
CA SER A 53 -33.50 1.07 21.98
C SER A 53 -34.79 1.50 21.29
N LYS A 54 -35.90 1.65 22.02
CA LYS A 54 -37.18 2.17 21.45
C LYS A 54 -37.06 3.61 20.94
N ARG A 55 -36.31 4.47 21.65
CA ARG A 55 -36.02 5.83 21.16
C ARG A 55 -35.15 5.81 19.91
N PHE A 56 -34.20 4.88 19.81
CA PHE A 56 -33.35 4.71 18.63
C PHE A 56 -34.13 4.17 17.43
N GLU A 57 -35.05 3.22 17.63
CA GLU A 57 -35.96 2.75 16.59
C GLU A 57 -36.83 3.88 16.04
N PHE A 58 -37.44 4.70 16.91
CA PHE A 58 -38.23 5.86 16.49
C PHE A 58 -37.41 6.86 15.67
N VAL A 59 -36.19 7.19 16.13
CA VAL A 59 -35.27 8.06 15.39
C VAL A 59 -34.90 7.43 14.04
N SER A 60 -34.63 6.13 14.00
CA SER A 60 -34.29 5.44 12.74
C SER A 60 -35.44 5.46 11.74
N VAL A 61 -36.68 5.20 12.19
CA VAL A 61 -37.88 5.17 11.35
C VAL A 61 -38.22 6.58 10.86
N PHE A 62 -38.12 7.59 11.74
CA PHE A 62 -38.30 9.00 11.40
C PHE A 62 -37.24 9.45 10.37
N MET A 63 -35.96 9.17 10.62
CA MET A 63 -34.85 9.52 9.71
C MET A 63 -34.97 8.85 8.34
N THR A 64 -35.50 7.63 8.30
CA THR A 64 -35.77 6.88 7.06
C THR A 64 -36.96 7.49 6.30
N LYS A 65 -38.03 7.85 7.01
CA LYS A 65 -39.24 8.48 6.45
C LYS A 65 -38.96 9.84 5.79
N TYR A 66 -38.04 10.64 6.34
CA TYR A 66 -37.74 11.99 5.84
C TYR A 66 -36.47 12.10 4.97
N LYS A 67 -35.85 10.98 4.57
CA LYS A 67 -34.53 10.97 3.88
C LYS A 67 -33.41 11.73 4.63
N LEU A 68 -33.61 12.03 5.91
CA LEU A 68 -32.72 12.86 6.73
C LEU A 68 -31.37 12.16 6.98
N GLN A 69 -31.36 10.83 6.94
CA GLN A 69 -30.17 10.00 7.09
C GLN A 69 -29.11 10.29 6.01
N ARG A 70 -29.52 10.60 4.77
CA ARG A 70 -28.59 10.95 3.69
C ARG A 70 -27.90 12.29 3.98
N TRP A 71 -28.66 13.28 4.43
CA TRP A 71 -28.15 14.61 4.76
C TRP A 71 -27.25 14.58 6.00
N LEU A 72 -27.63 13.84 7.05
CA LEU A 72 -26.76 13.63 8.21
C LEU A 72 -25.46 12.94 7.81
N THR A 73 -25.50 11.94 6.94
CA THR A 73 -24.30 11.26 6.44
C THR A 73 -23.40 12.23 5.67
N ILE A 74 -23.97 13.05 4.79
CA ILE A 74 -23.22 14.06 4.03
C ILE A 74 -22.59 15.09 4.98
N PHE A 75 -23.37 15.59 5.95
CA PHE A 75 -22.89 16.52 6.96
C PHE A 75 -21.73 15.94 7.77
N LEU A 76 -21.86 14.70 8.26
CA LEU A 76 -20.79 14.02 9.00
C LEU A 76 -19.54 13.82 8.14
N LEU A 77 -19.69 13.49 6.86
CA LEU A 77 -18.55 13.37 5.94
C LEU A 77 -17.85 14.72 5.75
N ILE A 78 -18.59 15.81 5.55
CA ILE A 78 -18.02 17.16 5.43
C ILE A 78 -17.29 17.55 6.71
N LEU A 79 -17.91 17.31 7.88
CA LEU A 79 -17.30 17.59 9.17
C LEU A 79 -16.00 16.81 9.37
N LEU A 80 -16.02 15.50 9.12
CA LEU A 80 -14.85 14.64 9.28
C LEU A 80 -13.75 14.98 8.27
N SER A 81 -14.09 15.28 7.02
CA SER A 81 -13.12 15.77 6.03
C SER A 81 -12.50 17.10 6.46
N SER A 82 -13.28 18.00 7.05
CA SER A 82 -12.79 19.28 7.57
C SER A 82 -11.84 19.08 8.75
N VAL A 83 -12.19 18.17 9.68
CA VAL A 83 -11.33 17.77 10.80
C VAL A 83 -10.02 17.17 10.29
N TYR A 84 -10.10 16.22 9.35
CA TYR A 84 -8.92 15.59 8.74
C TYR A 84 -7.98 16.63 8.11
N PHE A 85 -8.52 17.53 7.28
CA PHE A 85 -7.74 18.56 6.62
C PHE A 85 -7.11 19.55 7.62
N ARG A 86 -7.87 19.95 8.66
CA ARG A 86 -7.37 20.84 9.70
C ARG A 86 -6.25 20.20 10.52
N LEU A 87 -6.42 18.95 10.95
CA LEU A 87 -5.42 18.25 11.76
C LEU A 87 -4.13 18.00 10.98
N THR A 88 -4.23 17.56 9.73
CA THR A 88 -3.05 17.33 8.87
C THR A 88 -2.32 18.62 8.54
N THR A 89 -3.04 19.72 8.31
CA THR A 89 -2.44 21.05 8.14
C THR A 89 -1.75 21.54 9.40
N LEU A 90 -2.40 21.40 10.56
CA LEU A 90 -1.82 21.80 11.84
C LEU A 90 -0.53 20.99 12.12
N HIS A 91 -0.55 19.68 11.86
CA HIS A 91 0.62 18.83 11.99
C HIS A 91 1.76 19.29 11.08
N ALA A 92 1.45 19.58 9.81
CA ALA A 92 2.43 20.07 8.84
C ALA A 92 3.04 21.42 9.26
N GLN A 93 2.27 22.30 9.91
CA GLN A 93 2.72 23.64 10.28
C GLN A 93 3.40 23.73 11.65
N THR A 94 3.09 22.82 12.58
CA THR A 94 3.50 22.98 13.99
C THR A 94 4.32 21.82 14.55
N GLN A 95 4.20 20.61 13.96
CA GLN A 95 4.87 19.41 14.46
C GLN A 95 5.97 18.95 13.49
N ASN A 96 5.67 18.92 12.19
CA ASN A 96 6.61 18.50 11.17
C ASN A 96 7.43 19.69 10.61
N LEU A 97 8.34 20.21 11.43
CA LEU A 97 9.16 21.38 11.09
C LEU A 97 10.51 21.02 10.47
N GLY A 98 11.10 19.89 10.87
CA GLY A 98 12.42 19.45 10.44
C GLY A 98 12.44 18.64 9.15
N LEU A 99 13.42 18.91 8.28
CA LEU A 99 13.68 18.18 7.03
C LEU A 99 14.28 16.79 7.30
N GLU A 100 14.97 16.64 8.44
CA GLU A 100 15.62 15.44 8.93
C GLU A 100 14.62 14.34 9.34
N ASN A 101 13.35 14.71 9.56
CA ASN A 101 12.33 13.76 9.97
C ASN A 101 11.88 12.92 8.76
N GLY A 102 12.31 11.67 8.71
CA GLY A 102 11.83 10.64 7.77
C GLY A 102 12.00 11.03 6.30
N ASP A 103 13.21 10.89 5.74
CA ASP A 103 13.53 11.01 4.30
C ASP A 103 12.99 12.24 3.55
N GLN A 104 12.39 13.22 4.23
CA GLN A 104 11.70 14.35 3.60
C GLN A 104 12.68 15.28 2.90
N GLY A 105 13.82 15.53 3.54
CA GLY A 105 14.94 16.25 2.94
C GLY A 105 15.40 15.60 1.63
N ALA A 106 15.60 14.28 1.65
CA ALA A 106 16.01 13.53 0.46
C ALA A 106 14.96 13.62 -0.67
N PHE A 107 13.66 13.51 -0.35
CA PHE A 107 12.61 13.70 -1.35
C PHE A 107 12.53 15.14 -1.87
N LEU A 108 12.79 16.15 -1.04
CA LEU A 108 12.79 17.54 -1.45
C LEU A 108 13.98 17.84 -2.38
N GLU A 109 15.17 17.38 -2.03
CA GLU A 109 16.38 17.48 -2.87
C GLU A 109 16.17 16.76 -4.21
N PHE A 110 15.64 15.53 -4.19
CA PHE A 110 15.31 14.82 -5.42
C PHE A 110 14.28 15.61 -6.25
N THR A 111 13.23 16.14 -5.63
CA THR A 111 12.23 16.97 -6.33
C THR A 111 12.87 18.19 -7.01
N GLN A 112 13.79 18.87 -6.32
CA GLN A 112 14.54 20.00 -6.88
C GLN A 112 15.39 19.56 -8.07
N ASN A 113 16.16 18.47 -7.95
CA ASN A 113 16.97 17.94 -9.04
C ASN A 113 16.13 17.53 -10.26
N VAL A 114 14.93 16.96 -10.05
CA VAL A 114 13.98 16.65 -11.13
C VAL A 114 13.53 17.92 -11.83
N TYR A 115 13.18 18.96 -11.06
CA TYR A 115 12.76 20.25 -11.62
C TYR A 115 13.89 20.93 -12.42
N GLU A 116 15.08 21.05 -11.84
CA GLU A 116 16.24 21.71 -12.45
C GLU A 116 16.74 20.98 -13.69
N SER A 117 16.62 19.65 -13.72
CA SER A 117 16.99 18.82 -14.86
C SER A 117 15.89 18.68 -15.92
N ASN A 118 14.77 19.39 -15.83
CA ASN A 118 13.61 19.24 -16.71
C ASN A 118 13.13 17.77 -16.82
N PHE A 119 12.98 17.10 -15.67
CA PHE A 119 12.53 15.71 -15.55
C PHE A 119 13.49 14.63 -16.09
N HIS A 120 14.76 14.97 -16.33
CA HIS A 120 15.78 14.00 -16.77
C HIS A 120 16.48 13.27 -15.61
N PHE A 121 16.46 13.81 -14.39
CA PHE A 121 17.06 13.18 -13.21
C PHE A 121 16.17 12.07 -12.65
N MET A 122 16.65 10.82 -12.66
CA MET A 122 15.86 9.66 -12.17
C MET A 122 16.21 9.18 -10.75
N GLY A 123 17.04 9.93 -10.02
CA GLY A 123 17.39 9.61 -8.63
C GLY A 123 18.60 8.71 -8.45
N ASP A 124 19.06 8.64 -7.21
CA ASP A 124 20.26 7.95 -6.71
C ASP A 124 20.04 6.45 -6.41
N ARG A 125 18.87 5.92 -6.76
CA ARG A 125 18.43 4.54 -6.50
C ARG A 125 18.24 4.19 -5.03
N ASN A 126 18.23 5.18 -4.14
CA ASN A 126 17.74 5.05 -2.78
C ASN A 126 16.21 5.24 -2.74
N GLN A 127 15.73 6.40 -3.20
CA GLN A 127 14.32 6.67 -3.42
C GLN A 127 13.89 6.34 -4.86
N MET A 128 12.63 5.93 -5.02
CA MET A 128 12.04 5.68 -6.33
C MET A 128 11.42 6.98 -6.90
N PRO A 129 11.43 7.18 -8.22
CA PRO A 129 11.29 8.51 -8.82
C PRO A 129 9.87 9.08 -8.81
N LEU A 130 8.83 8.25 -8.82
CA LEU A 130 7.47 8.70 -9.16
C LEU A 130 6.94 9.79 -8.23
N TYR A 131 7.22 9.69 -6.93
CA TYR A 131 6.75 10.69 -5.96
C TYR A 131 7.47 12.04 -6.15
N ALA A 132 8.79 12.04 -6.34
CA ALA A 132 9.56 13.26 -6.60
C ALA A 132 9.13 13.91 -7.93
N TYR A 133 8.85 13.11 -8.95
CA TYR A 133 8.32 13.59 -10.24
C TYR A 133 6.96 14.26 -10.07
N LEU A 134 6.06 13.67 -9.26
CA LEU A 134 4.76 14.27 -8.96
C LEU A 134 4.92 15.59 -8.20
N GLN A 135 5.82 15.65 -7.20
CA GLN A 135 6.08 16.86 -6.43
C GLN A 135 6.73 17.97 -7.28
N ALA A 136 7.57 17.62 -8.25
CA ALA A 136 8.27 18.57 -9.11
C ALA A 136 7.30 19.40 -9.97
N LEU A 137 6.11 18.87 -10.28
CA LEU A 137 5.04 19.62 -10.96
C LEU A 137 4.52 20.82 -10.16
N PHE A 138 4.72 20.81 -8.83
CA PHE A 138 4.28 21.86 -7.92
C PHE A 138 5.45 22.57 -7.23
N PHE A 139 6.68 22.21 -7.58
CA PHE A 139 7.86 22.89 -7.08
C PHE A 139 7.91 24.29 -7.66
N ASP A 140 8.15 25.29 -6.80
CA ASP A 140 8.53 26.62 -7.31
C ASP A 140 9.65 27.22 -6.46
N PRO A 141 10.80 27.53 -7.10
CA PRO A 141 12.01 27.96 -6.43
C PRO A 141 11.89 29.36 -5.80
N GLN A 142 10.90 30.16 -6.19
CA GLN A 142 10.69 31.53 -5.70
C GLN A 142 9.82 31.58 -4.44
N SER A 143 9.22 30.46 -4.03
CA SER A 143 8.23 30.43 -2.94
C SER A 143 8.76 30.67 -1.53
N GLY A 144 10.08 30.73 -1.34
CA GLY A 144 10.73 30.90 -0.03
C GLY A 144 10.51 29.76 0.97
N ASN A 145 9.59 28.82 0.69
CA ASN A 145 9.25 27.72 1.58
C ASN A 145 8.77 26.47 0.80
N ALA A 146 9.67 25.92 -0.02
CA ALA A 146 9.41 24.74 -0.84
C ALA A 146 8.98 23.52 0.01
N PHE A 147 9.53 23.37 1.22
CA PHE A 147 9.19 22.26 2.11
C PHE A 147 7.73 22.33 2.58
N LEU A 148 7.26 23.50 3.02
CA LEU A 148 5.86 23.67 3.42
C LEU A 148 4.92 23.41 2.24
N ARG A 149 5.28 23.88 1.04
CA ARG A 149 4.50 23.58 -0.17
C ARG A 149 4.43 22.09 -0.45
N ALA A 150 5.55 21.36 -0.38
CA ALA A 150 5.58 19.92 -0.63
C ALA A 150 4.68 19.15 0.35
N LYS A 151 4.64 19.56 1.64
CA LYS A 151 3.70 19.02 2.64
C LYS A 151 2.24 19.30 2.25
N TYR A 152 1.91 20.51 1.81
CA TYR A 152 0.56 20.82 1.34
C TYR A 152 0.15 20.00 0.13
N VAL A 153 1.05 19.85 -0.85
CA VAL A 153 0.82 18.97 -2.02
C VAL A 153 0.50 17.55 -1.55
N ASN A 154 1.23 17.02 -0.55
CA ASN A 154 0.94 15.69 -0.02
C ASN A 154 -0.39 15.60 0.76
N ILE A 155 -0.81 16.66 1.46
CA ILE A 155 -2.15 16.75 2.08
C ILE A 155 -3.24 16.73 1.00
N TYR A 156 -3.10 17.50 -0.08
CA TYR A 156 -4.07 17.48 -1.17
C TYR A 156 -4.09 16.12 -1.88
N LEU A 157 -2.91 15.55 -2.11
CA LEU A 157 -2.78 14.19 -2.64
C LEU A 157 -3.50 13.18 -1.75
N SER A 158 -3.34 13.25 -0.43
CA SER A 158 -4.00 12.32 0.50
C SER A 158 -5.53 12.35 0.35
N VAL A 159 -6.11 13.55 0.23
CA VAL A 159 -7.56 13.73 0.02
C VAL A 159 -7.99 13.12 -1.31
N VAL A 160 -7.25 13.39 -2.40
CA VAL A 160 -7.54 12.82 -3.72
C VAL A 160 -7.48 11.29 -3.67
N LEU A 161 -6.44 10.71 -3.06
CA LEU A 161 -6.30 9.26 -2.93
C LEU A 161 -7.42 8.62 -2.11
N LEU A 162 -7.91 9.28 -1.05
CA LEU A 162 -9.08 8.82 -0.28
C LEU A 162 -10.37 8.85 -1.12
N ILE A 163 -10.58 9.90 -1.92
CA ILE A 163 -11.72 10.01 -2.84
C ILE A 163 -11.66 8.90 -3.91
N LEU A 164 -10.48 8.66 -4.49
CA LEU A 164 -10.30 7.59 -5.48
C LEU A 164 -10.54 6.21 -4.85
N THR A 165 -10.03 5.97 -3.64
CA THR A 165 -10.28 4.74 -2.88
C THR A 165 -11.77 4.53 -2.63
N PHE A 166 -12.47 5.60 -2.22
CA PHE A 166 -13.93 5.57 -2.06
C PHE A 166 -14.64 5.19 -3.36
N GLY A 167 -14.27 5.81 -4.48
CA GLY A 167 -14.85 5.53 -5.80
C GLY A 167 -14.65 4.08 -6.25
N VAL A 168 -13.45 3.54 -6.03
CA VAL A 168 -13.15 2.12 -6.30
C VAL A 168 -14.03 1.23 -5.44
N LEU A 169 -14.05 1.44 -4.13
CA LEU A 169 -14.82 0.60 -3.20
C LEU A 169 -16.33 0.71 -3.37
N LEU A 170 -16.84 1.88 -3.79
CA LEU A 170 -18.24 2.09 -4.07
C LEU A 170 -18.74 1.08 -5.11
N LYS A 171 -17.93 0.81 -6.14
CA LYS A 171 -18.22 -0.15 -7.20
C LYS A 171 -18.23 -1.60 -6.72
N TYR A 172 -17.39 -1.96 -5.74
CA TYR A 172 -17.19 -3.36 -5.32
C TYR A 172 -17.94 -3.76 -4.05
N ARG A 173 -18.16 -2.85 -3.11
CA ARG A 173 -18.65 -3.15 -1.75
C ARG A 173 -19.88 -2.33 -1.33
N GLY A 174 -20.29 -1.37 -2.17
CA GLY A 174 -21.41 -0.47 -1.89
C GLY A 174 -21.04 0.67 -0.92
N ARG A 175 -21.94 1.65 -0.82
CA ARG A 175 -21.67 2.95 -0.18
C ARG A 175 -21.28 2.84 1.31
N LYS A 176 -22.00 2.01 2.09
CA LYS A 176 -21.77 1.89 3.54
C LYS A 176 -20.36 1.36 3.85
N ASN A 177 -19.96 0.28 3.19
CA ASN A 177 -18.66 -0.34 3.37
C ASN A 177 -17.53 0.55 2.85
N ALA A 178 -17.72 1.20 1.69
CA ALA A 178 -16.76 2.15 1.16
C ALA A 178 -16.54 3.34 2.11
N THR A 179 -17.62 3.91 2.66
CA THR A 179 -17.54 5.00 3.64
C THR A 179 -16.81 4.55 4.90
N PHE A 180 -17.19 3.41 5.48
CA PHE A 180 -16.55 2.90 6.68
C PHE A 180 -15.05 2.65 6.47
N PHE A 181 -14.69 1.96 5.39
CA PHE A 181 -13.29 1.66 5.06
C PHE A 181 -12.47 2.94 4.89
N VAL A 182 -12.97 3.91 4.11
CA VAL A 182 -12.26 5.18 3.86
C VAL A 182 -12.09 5.98 5.13
N LEU A 183 -13.09 6.02 6.02
CA LEU A 183 -12.95 6.70 7.31
C LEU A 183 -11.92 6.01 8.21
N VAL A 184 -11.91 4.67 8.25
CA VAL A 184 -10.90 3.92 9.01
C VAL A 184 -9.51 4.26 8.49
N ILE A 185 -9.22 4.06 7.19
CA ILE A 185 -7.88 4.33 6.65
C ILE A 185 -7.49 5.81 6.75
N ALA A 186 -8.45 6.73 6.66
CA ALA A 186 -8.18 8.17 6.81
C ALA A 186 -7.59 8.47 8.19
N PHE A 187 -8.23 7.95 9.25
CA PHE A 187 -7.88 8.27 10.63
C PHE A 187 -6.95 7.24 11.31
N SER A 188 -6.68 6.09 10.70
CA SER A 188 -5.76 5.08 11.25
C SER A 188 -4.43 4.99 10.50
N LEU A 189 -4.36 5.47 9.26
CA LEU A 189 -3.18 5.34 8.40
C LEU A 189 -2.77 6.69 7.80
N PHE A 190 -3.68 7.33 7.08
CA PHE A 190 -3.36 8.51 6.27
C PHE A 190 -3.04 9.75 7.12
N ILE A 191 -3.76 9.96 8.22
CA ILE A 191 -3.60 11.15 9.07
C ILE A 191 -2.16 11.31 9.60
N PHE A 192 -1.47 10.20 9.85
CA PHE A 192 -0.10 10.20 10.39
C PHE A 192 0.97 10.52 9.35
N ARG A 193 0.64 10.45 8.05
CA ARG A 193 1.61 10.64 6.95
C ARG A 193 1.27 11.82 6.05
N ALA A 194 0.02 12.29 6.04
CA ALA A 194 -0.42 13.36 5.16
C ALA A 194 0.30 14.69 5.39
N GLY A 195 0.66 15.01 6.63
CA GLY A 195 1.43 16.21 6.95
C GLY A 195 2.93 16.13 6.64
N TYR A 196 3.42 15.01 6.10
CA TYR A 196 4.81 14.79 5.72
C TYR A 196 4.97 14.86 4.20
N SER A 197 6.14 15.28 3.69
CA SER A 197 6.48 15.17 2.27
C SER A 197 7.17 13.83 2.00
N GLN A 198 6.38 12.76 1.88
CA GLN A 198 6.90 11.41 1.65
C GLN A 198 5.98 10.58 0.73
N ALA A 199 6.55 9.53 0.13
CA ALA A 199 5.90 8.71 -0.89
C ALA A 199 4.86 7.69 -0.36
N GLU A 200 4.76 7.49 0.96
CA GLU A 200 3.98 6.43 1.59
C GLU A 200 2.53 6.41 1.15
N LEU A 201 1.85 7.56 1.12
CA LEU A 201 0.43 7.61 0.81
C LEU A 201 0.12 7.18 -0.62
N LEU A 202 0.91 7.68 -1.57
CA LEU A 202 0.82 7.27 -2.97
C LEU A 202 1.12 5.78 -3.12
N PHE A 203 2.15 5.28 -2.42
CA PHE A 203 2.49 3.87 -2.43
C PHE A 203 1.37 2.99 -1.85
N TYR A 204 0.81 3.34 -0.69
CA TYR A 204 -0.29 2.61 -0.05
C TYR A 204 -1.52 2.53 -0.95
N PHE A 205 -1.85 3.62 -1.64
CA PHE A 205 -2.92 3.61 -2.62
C PHE A 205 -2.60 2.66 -3.79
N LEU A 206 -1.44 2.81 -4.44
CA LEU A 206 -1.07 2.02 -5.62
C LEU A 206 -0.92 0.52 -5.31
N ILE A 207 -0.36 0.16 -4.16
CA ILE A 207 -0.25 -1.24 -3.74
C ILE A 207 -1.63 -1.83 -3.40
N PHE A 208 -2.52 -1.05 -2.78
CA PHE A 208 -3.90 -1.47 -2.53
C PHE A 208 -4.66 -1.74 -3.83
N ILE A 209 -4.58 -0.82 -4.82
CA ILE A 209 -5.21 -1.02 -6.12
C ILE A 209 -4.57 -2.21 -6.86
N SER A 210 -3.24 -2.35 -6.82
CA SER A 210 -2.55 -3.53 -7.37
C SER A 210 -3.07 -4.82 -6.76
N PHE A 211 -3.18 -4.90 -5.43
CA PHE A 211 -3.70 -6.05 -4.71
C PHE A 211 -5.14 -6.40 -5.13
N LEU A 212 -6.02 -5.41 -5.23
CA LEU A 212 -7.39 -5.62 -5.71
C LEU A 212 -7.41 -6.17 -7.14
N LEU A 213 -6.61 -5.59 -8.05
CA LEU A 213 -6.55 -6.04 -9.44
C LEU A 213 -5.98 -7.45 -9.57
N MET A 214 -4.96 -7.79 -8.79
CA MET A 214 -4.39 -9.14 -8.69
C MET A 214 -5.43 -10.15 -8.18
N GLY A 215 -6.18 -9.82 -7.12
CA GLY A 215 -7.28 -10.64 -6.60
C GLY A 215 -8.40 -10.84 -7.62
N LEU A 216 -8.74 -9.78 -8.38
CA LEU A 216 -9.70 -9.88 -9.48
C LEU A 216 -9.17 -10.76 -10.62
N MET A 217 -7.87 -10.73 -10.91
CA MET A 217 -7.28 -11.59 -11.93
C MET A 217 -7.32 -13.08 -11.55
N LEU A 218 -7.14 -13.41 -10.26
CA LEU A 218 -7.24 -14.79 -9.78
C LEU A 218 -8.66 -15.39 -9.97
N THR A 219 -9.69 -14.54 -9.93
CA THR A 219 -11.10 -14.97 -10.04
C THR A 219 -11.66 -14.84 -11.45
N ARG A 220 -11.32 -13.77 -12.17
CA ARG A 220 -11.88 -13.44 -13.50
C ARG A 220 -10.81 -12.83 -14.42
N PRO A 221 -9.84 -13.63 -14.88
CA PRO A 221 -8.74 -13.15 -15.70
C PRO A 221 -9.25 -12.52 -17.00
N SER A 222 -8.71 -11.34 -17.34
CA SER A 222 -8.99 -10.68 -18.61
C SER A 222 -7.80 -9.83 -19.04
N LYS A 223 -7.67 -9.61 -20.35
CA LYS A 223 -6.59 -8.79 -20.93
C LYS A 223 -6.55 -7.38 -20.31
N LYS A 224 -7.72 -6.76 -20.14
CA LYS A 224 -7.85 -5.43 -19.52
C LYS A 224 -7.32 -5.43 -18.09
N LEU A 225 -7.66 -6.44 -17.30
CA LEU A 225 -7.12 -6.57 -15.95
C LEU A 225 -5.61 -6.83 -15.97
N GLY A 226 -5.10 -7.65 -16.90
CA GLY A 226 -3.66 -7.87 -17.07
C GLY A 226 -2.88 -6.57 -17.29
N ILE A 227 -3.34 -5.75 -18.24
CA ILE A 227 -2.75 -4.44 -18.55
C ILE A 227 -2.80 -3.52 -17.32
N LEU A 228 -3.98 -3.37 -16.70
CA LEU A 228 -4.14 -2.48 -15.54
C LEU A 228 -3.29 -2.94 -14.35
N THR A 229 -3.25 -4.24 -14.05
CA THR A 229 -2.42 -4.78 -12.96
C THR A 229 -0.94 -4.49 -13.21
N GLY A 230 -0.45 -4.73 -14.45
CA GLY A 230 0.94 -4.45 -14.80
C GLY A 230 1.30 -2.97 -14.67
N ILE A 231 0.45 -2.07 -15.19
CA ILE A 231 0.66 -0.62 -15.11
C ILE A 231 0.69 -0.15 -13.65
N VAL A 232 -0.33 -0.50 -12.85
CA VAL A 232 -0.45 -0.02 -11.47
C VAL A 232 0.66 -0.62 -10.59
N ALA A 233 1.03 -1.88 -10.79
CA ALA A 233 2.17 -2.49 -10.11
C ALA A 233 3.49 -1.80 -10.50
N GLY A 234 3.66 -1.42 -11.77
CA GLY A 234 4.84 -0.68 -12.24
C GLY A 234 4.92 0.70 -11.58
N LEU A 235 3.82 1.43 -11.52
CA LEU A 235 3.74 2.71 -10.79
C LEU A 235 4.02 2.54 -9.30
N ALA A 236 3.50 1.49 -8.67
CA ALA A 236 3.77 1.18 -7.26
C ALA A 236 5.27 0.95 -7.04
N GLN A 237 5.92 0.17 -7.92
CA GLN A 237 7.36 -0.06 -7.88
C GLN A 237 8.17 1.23 -8.05
N LEU A 238 7.75 2.12 -8.96
CA LEU A 238 8.36 3.44 -9.15
C LEU A 238 8.04 4.44 -8.03
N THR A 239 7.14 4.11 -7.12
CA THR A 239 6.88 4.92 -5.91
C THR A 239 7.72 4.44 -4.73
N LYS A 240 7.83 3.12 -4.56
CA LYS A 240 8.66 2.49 -3.54
C LYS A 240 9.10 1.10 -4.00
N ALA A 241 10.34 0.75 -3.70
CA ALA A 241 11.03 -0.46 -4.19
C ALA A 241 10.51 -1.80 -3.63
N SER A 242 9.24 -1.88 -3.21
CA SER A 242 8.69 -2.99 -2.41
C SER A 242 7.54 -3.73 -3.11
N MET A 243 7.26 -3.45 -4.39
CA MET A 243 6.17 -4.11 -5.12
C MET A 243 6.57 -5.50 -5.66
N LEU A 244 7.86 -5.72 -5.93
CA LEU A 244 8.36 -6.97 -6.51
C LEU A 244 7.99 -8.25 -5.72
N PRO A 245 8.14 -8.32 -4.38
CA PRO A 245 7.72 -9.50 -3.63
C PRO A 245 6.22 -9.80 -3.77
N GLY A 246 5.38 -8.76 -3.71
CA GLY A 246 3.93 -8.89 -3.89
C GLY A 246 3.57 -9.40 -5.28
N LEU A 247 4.23 -8.89 -6.33
CA LEU A 247 4.08 -9.39 -7.69
C LEU A 247 4.53 -10.85 -7.82
N GLY A 248 5.65 -11.22 -7.19
CA GLY A 248 6.16 -12.59 -7.16
C GLY A 248 5.16 -13.58 -6.53
N VAL A 249 4.59 -13.24 -5.37
CA VAL A 249 3.54 -14.02 -4.71
C VAL A 249 2.31 -14.17 -5.62
N PHE A 250 1.88 -13.09 -6.26
CA PHE A 250 0.78 -13.15 -7.22
C PHE A 250 1.08 -14.09 -8.39
N VAL A 251 2.23 -13.95 -9.05
CA VAL A 251 2.62 -14.79 -10.18
C VAL A 251 2.66 -16.26 -9.78
N PHE A 252 3.19 -16.56 -8.58
CA PHE A 252 3.23 -17.92 -8.05
C PHE A 252 1.82 -18.53 -7.89
N PHE A 253 0.92 -17.86 -7.17
CA PHE A 253 -0.44 -18.37 -6.96
C PHE A 253 -1.27 -18.38 -8.25
N TYR A 254 -1.04 -17.42 -9.14
CA TYR A 254 -1.66 -17.39 -10.46
C TYR A 254 -1.18 -18.58 -11.33
N GLY A 255 0.11 -18.92 -11.24
CA GLY A 255 0.70 -20.11 -11.88
C GLY A 255 0.10 -21.41 -11.34
N ILE A 256 -0.10 -21.53 -10.02
CA ILE A 256 -0.80 -22.69 -9.42
C ILE A 256 -2.21 -22.80 -10.00
N ASN A 257 -2.97 -21.69 -10.06
CA ASN A 257 -4.32 -21.68 -10.63
C ASN A 257 -4.31 -22.18 -12.08
N LEU A 258 -3.35 -21.72 -12.89
CA LEU A 258 -3.16 -22.15 -14.27
C LEU A 258 -2.89 -23.66 -14.37
N CYS A 259 -2.01 -24.20 -13.53
CA CYS A 259 -1.74 -25.64 -13.46
C CYS A 259 -3.01 -26.45 -13.10
N VAL A 260 -3.85 -25.94 -12.19
CA VAL A 260 -5.13 -26.58 -11.84
C VAL A 260 -6.08 -26.62 -13.05
N TYR A 261 -6.20 -25.53 -13.81
CA TYR A 261 -7.04 -25.51 -15.02
C TYR A 261 -6.51 -26.44 -16.12
N LEU A 262 -5.18 -26.50 -16.31
CA LEU A 262 -4.55 -27.46 -17.22
C LEU A 262 -4.84 -28.90 -16.81
N PHE A 263 -4.66 -29.23 -15.54
CA PHE A 263 -4.91 -30.57 -15.03
C PHE A 263 -6.37 -31.00 -15.18
N LYS A 264 -7.32 -30.09 -14.92
CA LYS A 264 -8.74 -30.32 -15.19
C LYS A 264 -9.01 -30.57 -16.67
N ALA A 265 -8.37 -29.82 -17.56
CA ALA A 265 -8.53 -29.99 -19.01
C ALA A 265 -8.01 -31.34 -19.52
N LEU A 266 -6.95 -31.87 -18.88
CA LEU A 266 -6.40 -33.18 -19.20
C LEU A 266 -7.31 -34.32 -18.73
N ARG A 267 -7.98 -34.17 -17.57
CA ARG A 267 -8.84 -35.21 -17.00
C ARG A 267 -10.27 -35.23 -17.55
N ASN A 268 -10.78 -34.08 -18.00
CA ASN A 268 -12.17 -33.95 -18.44
C ASN A 268 -12.22 -33.66 -19.95
N PRO A 269 -12.23 -34.69 -20.82
CA PRO A 269 -12.25 -34.51 -22.27
C PRO A 269 -13.47 -33.73 -22.77
N VAL A 270 -14.61 -33.84 -22.06
CA VAL A 270 -15.85 -33.13 -22.37
C VAL A 270 -15.70 -31.60 -22.25
N GLU A 271 -14.98 -31.12 -21.23
CA GLU A 271 -14.81 -29.68 -20.96
C GLU A 271 -13.48 -29.12 -21.47
N ARG A 272 -12.65 -29.95 -22.11
CA ARG A 272 -11.26 -29.65 -22.44
C ARG A 272 -11.10 -28.37 -23.26
N SER A 273 -11.93 -28.16 -24.29
CA SER A 273 -11.84 -26.99 -25.17
C SER A 273 -12.10 -25.68 -24.39
N THR A 274 -13.11 -25.67 -23.52
CA THR A 274 -13.47 -24.52 -22.67
C THR A 274 -12.36 -24.23 -21.66
N LEU A 275 -11.83 -25.25 -20.99
CA LEU A 275 -10.74 -25.10 -20.02
C LEU A 275 -9.45 -24.60 -20.69
N LEU A 276 -9.09 -25.12 -21.87
CA LEU A 276 -7.93 -24.63 -22.63
C LEU A 276 -8.09 -23.18 -23.07
N ARG A 277 -9.31 -22.74 -23.45
CA ARG A 277 -9.60 -21.33 -23.74
C ARG A 277 -9.40 -20.45 -22.50
N GLN A 278 -9.79 -20.92 -21.32
CA GLN A 278 -9.54 -20.23 -20.06
C GLN A 278 -8.05 -20.15 -19.73
N VAL A 279 -7.30 -21.25 -19.90
CA VAL A 279 -5.84 -21.27 -19.73
C VAL A 279 -5.18 -20.26 -20.68
N ARG A 280 -5.53 -20.25 -21.97
CA ARG A 280 -5.01 -19.26 -22.93
C ARG A 280 -5.28 -17.84 -22.47
N THR A 281 -6.48 -17.56 -21.95
CA THR A 281 -6.82 -16.24 -21.43
C THR A 281 -5.99 -15.87 -20.20
N GLN A 282 -5.74 -16.85 -19.32
CA GLN A 282 -4.87 -16.65 -18.15
C GLN A 282 -3.43 -16.37 -18.54
N VAL A 283 -2.84 -17.18 -19.42
CA VAL A 283 -1.48 -16.98 -19.96
C VAL A 283 -1.37 -15.59 -20.57
N LEU A 284 -2.27 -15.22 -21.48
CA LEU A 284 -2.23 -13.91 -22.13
C LEU A 284 -2.37 -12.77 -21.12
N SER A 285 -3.23 -12.91 -20.12
CA SER A 285 -3.41 -11.88 -19.09
C SER A 285 -2.15 -11.73 -18.24
N LEU A 286 -1.52 -12.84 -17.85
CA LEU A 286 -0.26 -12.84 -17.10
C LEU A 286 0.88 -12.23 -17.90
N LEU A 287 1.03 -12.59 -19.17
CA LEU A 287 2.02 -11.99 -20.06
C LEU A 287 1.82 -10.47 -20.16
N LEU A 288 0.57 -10.01 -20.28
CA LEU A 288 0.27 -8.57 -20.28
C LEU A 288 0.62 -7.89 -18.95
N VAL A 289 0.45 -8.56 -17.80
CA VAL A 289 0.94 -8.03 -16.51
C VAL A 289 2.44 -7.79 -16.58
N LEU A 290 3.21 -8.81 -16.98
CA LEU A 290 4.67 -8.75 -16.99
C LEU A 290 5.19 -7.73 -18.00
N ILE A 291 4.63 -7.71 -19.22
CA ILE A 291 5.02 -6.75 -20.27
C ILE A 291 4.71 -5.32 -19.84
N CYS A 292 3.50 -5.05 -19.33
CA CYS A 292 3.15 -3.71 -18.90
C CYS A 292 3.93 -3.29 -17.66
N PHE A 293 4.18 -4.19 -16.71
CA PHE A 293 5.01 -3.92 -15.54
C PHE A 293 6.44 -3.54 -15.95
N ILE A 294 7.09 -4.38 -16.78
CA ILE A 294 8.44 -4.10 -17.29
C ILE A 294 8.42 -2.80 -18.09
N GLY A 295 7.45 -2.60 -18.98
CA GLY A 295 7.34 -1.40 -19.80
C GLY A 295 7.25 -0.12 -18.97
N MET A 296 6.51 -0.14 -17.84
CA MET A 296 6.44 1.01 -16.93
C MET A 296 7.77 1.31 -16.27
N ILE A 297 8.49 0.29 -15.79
CA ILE A 297 9.75 0.48 -15.07
C ILE A 297 10.97 0.57 -15.99
N TYR A 298 10.82 0.26 -17.28
CA TYR A 298 11.91 0.09 -18.24
C TYR A 298 12.88 1.29 -18.29
N PRO A 299 12.41 2.55 -18.41
CA PRO A 299 13.32 3.69 -18.48
C PRO A 299 14.24 3.77 -17.24
N TYR A 300 13.66 3.52 -16.06
CA TYR A 300 14.39 3.53 -14.79
C TYR A 300 15.41 2.39 -14.73
N ILE A 301 15.00 1.15 -15.00
CA ILE A 301 15.88 -0.02 -14.89
C ILE A 301 16.95 -0.06 -15.98
N HIS A 302 16.67 0.50 -17.16
CA HIS A 302 17.64 0.61 -18.24
C HIS A 302 18.78 1.54 -17.86
N GLN A 303 18.45 2.72 -17.32
CA GLN A 303 19.46 3.63 -16.80
C GLN A 303 20.20 3.03 -15.60
N SER A 304 19.52 2.26 -14.73
CA SER A 304 20.19 1.53 -13.64
C SER A 304 21.25 0.57 -14.19
N LYS A 305 20.95 -0.14 -15.29
CA LYS A 305 21.92 -1.04 -15.94
C LYS A 305 23.11 -0.29 -16.51
N GLN A 306 22.92 0.91 -17.05
CA GLN A 306 23.98 1.74 -17.61
C GLN A 306 24.93 2.29 -16.53
N ILE A 307 24.38 2.75 -15.40
CA ILE A 307 25.15 3.40 -14.33
C ILE A 307 25.78 2.37 -13.37
N TYR A 308 24.99 1.37 -12.96
CA TYR A 308 25.37 0.43 -11.88
C TYR A 308 25.60 -1.01 -12.36
N GLY A 309 25.47 -1.26 -13.68
CA GLY A 309 25.64 -2.61 -14.23
C GLY A 309 24.50 -3.59 -13.89
N GLN A 310 23.41 -3.16 -13.23
CA GLN A 310 22.29 -4.01 -12.83
C GLN A 310 20.92 -3.35 -13.11
N TYR A 311 19.96 -4.11 -13.63
CA TYR A 311 18.62 -3.58 -13.97
C TYR A 311 17.81 -3.16 -12.73
N LEU A 312 17.71 -4.04 -11.74
CA LEU A 312 16.91 -3.80 -10.52
C LEU A 312 17.76 -3.25 -9.37
N TYR A 313 18.78 -2.45 -9.69
CA TYR A 313 19.65 -1.86 -8.68
C TYR A 313 18.86 -0.92 -7.74
N ASN A 314 19.03 -1.14 -6.44
CA ASN A 314 18.56 -0.27 -5.37
C ASN A 314 19.50 -0.41 -4.17
N VAL A 315 20.08 0.71 -3.70
CA VAL A 315 21.13 0.69 -2.66
C VAL A 315 20.67 -0.01 -1.37
N ASN A 316 19.37 0.07 -1.02
CA ASN A 316 18.86 -0.56 0.19
C ASN A 316 18.91 -2.08 0.12
N SER A 317 18.45 -2.67 -1.00
CA SER A 317 18.44 -4.12 -1.18
C SER A 317 19.80 -4.68 -1.61
N THR A 318 20.60 -3.88 -2.31
CA THR A 318 21.91 -4.31 -2.79
C THR A 318 22.94 -4.27 -1.66
N PHE A 319 22.95 -3.20 -0.86
CA PHE A 319 23.99 -2.96 0.15
C PHE A 319 23.44 -2.80 1.57
N TYR A 320 22.50 -1.89 1.82
CA TYR A 320 22.19 -1.46 3.20
C TYR A 320 21.55 -2.54 4.07
N ILE A 321 20.79 -3.47 3.49
CA ILE A 321 20.24 -4.62 4.23
C ILE A 321 21.34 -5.51 4.83
N TRP A 322 22.56 -5.46 4.31
CA TRP A 322 23.68 -6.28 4.76
C TRP A 322 24.60 -5.57 5.76
N TYR A 323 24.37 -4.30 6.06
CA TYR A 323 25.04 -3.61 7.17
C TYR A 323 24.30 -3.87 8.49
N ASP A 324 25.03 -3.84 9.61
CA ASP A 324 24.45 -3.98 10.94
C ASP A 324 23.95 -2.63 11.49
N SER A 325 24.48 -1.51 10.99
CA SER A 325 24.07 -0.17 11.39
C SER A 325 24.13 0.84 10.24
N TRP A 326 23.46 1.99 10.42
CA TRP A 326 23.54 3.10 9.47
C TRP A 326 24.94 3.74 9.43
N ASP A 327 25.64 3.77 10.56
CA ASP A 327 27.00 4.33 10.62
C ASP A 327 27.99 3.52 9.79
N GLU A 328 27.84 2.20 9.77
CA GLU A 328 28.60 1.33 8.85
C GLU A 328 28.28 1.60 7.39
N ALA A 329 27.02 1.85 7.05
CA ALA A 329 26.65 2.21 5.69
C ALA A 329 27.28 3.55 5.27
N LEU A 330 27.29 4.54 6.16
CA LEU A 330 27.90 5.86 5.93
C LEU A 330 29.40 5.77 5.70
N GLN A 331 30.11 4.96 6.48
CA GLN A 331 31.56 4.75 6.35
C GLN A 331 31.92 3.74 5.24
N GLY A 332 30.96 2.90 4.84
CA GLY A 332 31.10 1.89 3.80
C GLY A 332 30.69 2.42 2.44
N THR A 333 29.77 1.71 1.76
CA THR A 333 29.46 1.97 0.34
C THR A 333 29.03 3.41 0.03
N ILE A 334 28.48 4.15 1.00
CA ILE A 334 28.13 5.57 0.83
C ILE A 334 29.39 6.43 0.65
N ALA A 335 30.41 6.24 1.49
CA ALA A 335 31.69 6.95 1.36
C ALA A 335 32.42 6.63 0.04
N HIS A 336 32.10 5.47 -0.56
CA HIS A 336 32.66 5.00 -1.81
C HIS A 336 31.74 5.23 -3.03
N GLY A 337 30.71 6.07 -2.91
CA GLY A 337 29.94 6.56 -4.05
C GLY A 337 28.86 5.63 -4.59
N ASP A 338 28.25 4.79 -3.75
CA ASP A 338 27.17 3.85 -4.15
C ASP A 338 25.94 4.48 -4.81
N ARG A 339 25.75 5.79 -4.64
CA ARG A 339 24.68 6.57 -5.26
C ARG A 339 25.06 7.17 -6.61
N LEU A 340 26.34 7.20 -6.95
CA LEU A 340 26.88 7.77 -8.19
C LEU A 340 27.27 6.69 -9.22
N GLY A 341 27.51 5.47 -8.75
CA GLY A 341 27.91 4.32 -9.56
C GLY A 341 28.06 3.08 -8.69
N TRP A 342 28.66 2.04 -9.24
CA TRP A 342 29.10 0.91 -8.42
C TRP A 342 30.20 1.39 -7.44
N PRO A 343 30.13 1.07 -6.14
CA PRO A 343 31.05 1.64 -5.15
C PRO A 343 32.50 1.24 -5.45
N ASP A 344 33.41 2.21 -5.32
CA ASP A 344 34.84 2.02 -5.53
C ASP A 344 35.49 1.34 -4.30
N MET A 345 35.22 0.05 -4.18
CA MET A 345 35.69 -0.82 -3.08
C MET A 345 36.17 -2.14 -3.66
N SER A 346 37.05 -2.83 -2.92
CA SER A 346 37.43 -4.18 -3.32
C SER A 346 36.21 -5.13 -3.28
N PRO A 347 36.09 -6.12 -4.20
CA PRO A 347 34.92 -7.00 -4.23
C PRO A 347 34.63 -7.74 -2.92
N ASP A 348 35.66 -8.04 -2.14
CA ASP A 348 35.52 -8.71 -0.83
C ASP A 348 35.04 -7.77 0.29
N GLU A 349 35.23 -6.45 0.12
CA GLU A 349 34.73 -5.44 1.06
C GLU A 349 33.26 -5.08 0.80
N ILE A 350 32.75 -5.34 -0.41
CA ILE A 350 31.38 -5.01 -0.78
C ILE A 350 30.37 -5.83 0.05
N PRO A 351 29.44 -5.18 0.75
CA PRO A 351 28.40 -5.85 1.52
C PRO A 351 27.54 -6.74 0.61
N SER A 352 27.39 -8.00 1.00
CA SER A 352 26.60 -8.98 0.26
C SER A 352 26.09 -10.08 1.19
N PHE A 353 25.06 -10.81 0.76
CA PHE A 353 24.55 -11.97 1.50
C PHE A 353 25.65 -12.97 1.85
N SER A 354 26.53 -13.29 0.90
CA SER A 354 27.61 -14.26 1.11
C SER A 354 28.63 -13.74 2.11
N LYS A 355 29.03 -12.46 2.02
CA LYS A 355 29.92 -11.83 2.99
C LYS A 355 29.29 -11.84 4.39
N TYR A 356 28.03 -11.43 4.49
CA TYR A 356 27.29 -11.36 5.75
C TYR A 356 27.26 -12.72 6.46
N LEU A 357 26.97 -13.82 5.73
CA LEU A 357 26.99 -15.17 6.28
C LEU A 357 28.38 -15.67 6.69
N ARG A 358 29.45 -15.17 6.09
CA ARG A 358 30.83 -15.53 6.50
C ARG A 358 31.23 -14.82 7.79
N GLU A 359 30.76 -13.59 7.98
CA GLU A 359 31.17 -12.71 9.09
C GLU A 359 30.27 -12.86 10.33
N HIS A 360 29.05 -13.38 10.17
CA HIS A 360 28.07 -13.46 11.24
C HIS A 360 27.72 -14.91 11.58
N THR A 361 27.76 -15.21 12.88
CA THR A 361 27.21 -16.45 13.42
C THR A 361 25.67 -16.45 13.37
N PRO A 362 25.02 -17.62 13.32
CA PRO A 362 23.55 -17.70 13.40
C PRO A 362 22.96 -16.99 14.63
N ALA A 363 23.69 -16.98 15.76
CA ALA A 363 23.26 -16.28 16.98
C ALA A 363 23.26 -14.75 16.81
N GLN A 364 24.27 -14.18 16.14
CA GLN A 364 24.31 -12.74 15.82
C GLN A 364 23.19 -12.34 14.87
N ILE A 365 22.95 -13.16 13.83
CA ILE A 365 21.85 -12.94 12.88
C ILE A 365 20.51 -12.96 13.61
N MET A 366 20.27 -13.93 14.51
CA MET A 366 19.04 -14.00 15.29
C MET A 366 18.89 -12.81 16.25
N ALA A 367 20.00 -12.38 16.87
CA ALA A 367 20.00 -11.22 17.76
C ALA A 367 19.64 -9.93 17.01
N ARG A 368 20.02 -9.78 15.74
CA ARG A 368 19.61 -8.66 14.89
C ARG A 368 18.09 -8.60 14.72
N PHE A 369 17.45 -9.72 14.37
CA PHE A 369 15.98 -9.79 14.25
C PHE A 369 15.23 -9.49 15.56
N GLN A 370 15.85 -9.72 16.72
CA GLN A 370 15.27 -9.37 18.01
C GLN A 370 15.37 -7.87 18.33
N ARG A 371 16.39 -7.18 17.80
CA ARG A 371 16.60 -5.75 18.02
C ARG A 371 15.79 -4.86 17.08
N GLY A 372 15.31 -5.41 15.95
CA GLY A 372 14.41 -4.73 15.01
C GLY A 372 15.04 -4.59 13.65
#